data_AF-S0G2X2-F1
#
_entry.id   AF-S0G2X2-F1
#
_cell.length_a   1.000
_cell.length_b   1.000
_cell.length_c   1.000
_cell.angle_alpha   90.00
_cell.angle_beta   90.00
_cell.angle_gamma   90.00
#
_symmetry.space_group_name_H-M   'P 1'
#
loop_
_entity.id
_entity.type
_entity.pdbx_description
1 polymer ?
#
loop_
_entity_poly.entity_id
_entity_poly.type
_entity_poly.pdbx_seq_one_letter_code
_entity_poly.pdbx_strand_id
1 'polypeptide(L)'
;MDSVYLLEARYVKDFKVFLKFNTGESGEVDLKETIFKYKIAESLRDPKAFSKFYLDSWPTLAWECGFDIAPESLYFMATGKSKIESTSVA
;
A
#
# COMPACT_ATOMS: atom_id res chain seq x y z
N MET A 1 -0.82 -10.93 19.31
CA MET A 1 -0.96 -9.68 18.55
C MET A 1 -0.23 -9.92 17.23
N ASP A 2 -0.96 -10.34 16.21
CA ASP A 2 -0.38 -10.65 14.90
C ASP A 2 -0.17 -9.34 14.15
N SER A 3 1.00 -8.73 14.32
CA SER A 3 1.38 -7.54 13.56
C SER A 3 1.66 -7.94 12.12
N VAL A 4 0.75 -7.59 11.20
CA VAL A 4 0.96 -7.77 9.76
C VAL A 4 1.98 -6.73 9.28
N TYR A 5 3.04 -7.20 8.64
CA TYR A 5 4.06 -6.34 8.06
C TYR A 5 4.53 -6.83 6.69
N LEU A 6 5.06 -5.90 5.89
CA LEU A 6 5.64 -6.20 4.57
C LEU A 6 6.98 -6.92 4.71
N LEU A 7 7.10 -8.07 4.04
CA LEU A 7 8.37 -8.74 3.81
C LEU A 7 9.09 -8.17 2.58
N GLU A 8 8.32 -7.86 1.54
CA GLU A 8 8.86 -7.39 0.27
C GLU A 8 7.88 -6.43 -0.39
N ALA A 9 8.42 -5.39 -1.02
CA ALA A 9 7.67 -4.45 -1.84
C ALA A 9 8.42 -4.22 -3.15
N ARG A 10 7.72 -4.39 -4.28
CA ARG A 10 8.29 -4.28 -5.61
C ARG A 10 7.42 -3.42 -6.51
N TYR A 11 8.05 -2.45 -7.18
CA TYR A 11 7.37 -1.68 -8.21
C TYR A 11 7.06 -2.57 -9.41
N VAL A 12 5.81 -2.54 -9.88
CA VAL A 12 5.39 -3.31 -11.06
C VAL A 12 5.31 -2.40 -12.28
N LYS A 13 4.35 -1.45 -12.28
CA LYS A 13 4.14 -0.48 -13.38
C LYS A 13 3.13 0.59 -12.98
N ASP A 14 3.14 1.74 -13.66
CA ASP A 14 2.22 2.87 -13.40
C ASP A 14 2.30 3.28 -11.92
N PHE A 15 1.31 2.88 -11.12
CA PHE A 15 1.21 3.07 -9.66
C PHE A 15 0.89 1.75 -8.94
N LYS A 16 1.21 0.62 -9.59
CA LYS A 16 1.03 -0.72 -9.05
C LYS A 16 2.30 -1.18 -8.35
N VAL A 17 2.11 -1.66 -7.13
CA VAL A 17 3.17 -2.28 -6.34
C VAL A 17 2.75 -3.67 -5.94
N PHE A 18 3.66 -4.61 -6.12
CA PHE A 18 3.54 -5.96 -5.61
C PHE A 18 4.06 -5.98 -4.17
N LEU A 19 3.29 -6.58 -3.30
CA LEU A 19 3.55 -6.61 -1.87
C LEU A 19 3.46 -8.04 -1.36
N LYS A 20 4.41 -8.42 -0.51
CA LYS A 20 4.43 -9.70 0.17
C LYS A 20 4.39 -9.47 1.67
N PHE A 21 3.47 -10.12 2.36
CA PHE A 21 3.25 -9.97 3.80
C PHE A 21 3.84 -11.16 4.57
N ASN A 22 4.11 -10.95 5.85
CA ASN A 22 4.60 -12.01 6.74
C ASN A 22 3.62 -13.19 6.87
N THR A 23 2.34 -12.95 6.60
CA THR A 23 1.26 -13.95 6.71
C THR A 23 1.35 -15.02 5.62
N GLY A 24 2.25 -14.85 4.65
CA GLY A 24 2.35 -15.68 3.45
C GLY A 24 1.48 -15.18 2.30
N GLU A 25 0.61 -14.20 2.55
CA GLU A 25 -0.19 -13.55 1.51
C GLU A 25 0.65 -12.57 0.71
N SER A 26 0.32 -12.45 -0.56
CA SER A 26 0.93 -11.49 -1.47
C SER A 26 -0.08 -11.01 -2.49
N GLY A 27 0.04 -9.77 -2.92
CA GLY A 27 -0.87 -9.20 -3.90
C GLY A 27 -0.32 -7.93 -4.55
N GLU A 28 -0.92 -7.58 -5.68
CA GLU A 28 -0.67 -6.31 -6.36
C GLU A 28 -1.73 -5.30 -5.93
N VAL A 29 -1.28 -4.14 -5.46
CA VAL A 29 -2.18 -3.04 -5.09
C VAL A 29 -2.00 -1.89 -6.06
N ASP A 30 -3.12 -1.30 -6.47
CA ASP A 30 -3.13 -0.10 -7.28
C ASP A 30 -3.27 1.12 -6.37
N LEU A 31 -2.20 1.91 -6.28
CA LEU A 31 -2.15 3.10 -5.45
C LEU A 31 -2.52 4.37 -6.23
N LYS A 32 -2.91 4.25 -7.51
CA LYS A 32 -3.22 5.40 -8.37
C LYS A 32 -4.32 6.26 -7.77
N GLU A 33 -5.47 5.66 -7.43
CA GLU A 33 -6.58 6.42 -6.84
C GLU A 33 -6.17 7.13 -5.55
N THR A 34 -5.44 6.43 -4.68
CA THR A 34 -4.90 6.98 -3.43
C THR A 34 -4.00 8.20 -3.71
N ILE A 35 -3.02 8.06 -4.61
CA ILE A 35 -2.08 9.14 -4.97
C ILE A 35 -2.81 10.34 -5.58
N PHE A 36 -3.80 10.10 -6.43
CA PHE A 36 -4.55 11.16 -7.09
C PHE A 36 -5.51 11.86 -6.12
N LYS A 37 -6.01 11.15 -5.11
CA LYS A 37 -6.89 11.69 -4.06
C LYS A 37 -6.17 12.60 -3.08
N TYR A 38 -4.91 12.29 -2.72
CA TYR A 38 -4.14 13.06 -1.76
C TYR A 38 -3.25 14.09 -2.45
N LYS A 39 -3.42 15.37 -2.09
CA LYS A 39 -2.60 16.46 -2.67
C LYS A 39 -1.11 16.37 -2.31
N ILE A 40 -0.77 15.79 -1.16
CA ILE A 40 0.64 15.56 -0.78
C ILE A 40 1.34 14.52 -1.66
N ALA A 41 0.56 13.59 -2.24
CA ALA A 41 1.05 12.61 -3.19
C ALA A 41 1.09 13.16 -4.63
N GLU A 42 0.86 14.45 -4.85
CA GLU A 42 0.90 15.07 -6.18
C GLU A 42 2.27 14.87 -6.86
N SER A 43 3.36 14.96 -6.09
CA SER A 43 4.72 14.65 -6.56
C SER A 43 4.89 13.17 -6.95
N LEU A 44 4.10 12.27 -6.35
CA LEU A 44 4.12 10.84 -6.64
C LEU A 44 3.34 10.48 -7.90
N ARG A 45 2.61 11.42 -8.52
CA ARG A 45 2.01 11.21 -9.85
C ARG A 45 3.07 10.98 -10.93
N ASP A 46 4.31 11.36 -10.66
CA ASP A 46 5.44 11.06 -11.51
C ASP A 46 5.94 9.64 -11.22
N PRO A 47 5.96 8.72 -12.21
CA PRO A 47 6.35 7.32 -11.98
C PRO A 47 7.80 7.20 -11.48
N LYS A 48 8.67 8.16 -11.80
CA LYS A 48 10.03 8.23 -11.25
C LYS A 48 10.03 8.50 -9.75
N ALA A 49 9.15 9.36 -9.26
CA ALA A 49 9.02 9.65 -7.84
C ALA A 49 8.32 8.50 -7.12
N PHE A 50 7.28 7.93 -7.73
CA PHE A 50 6.59 6.76 -7.18
C PHE A 50 7.50 5.55 -7.03
N SER A 51 8.34 5.24 -8.04
CA SER A 51 9.29 4.12 -7.98
C SER A 51 10.40 4.32 -6.92
N LYS A 52 10.55 5.50 -6.34
CA LYS A 52 11.47 5.79 -5.22
C LYS A 52 10.79 5.62 -3.85
N PHE A 53 9.89 4.66 -3.72
CA PHE A 53 9.44 4.26 -2.40
C PHE A 53 10.53 3.48 -1.69
N TYR A 54 10.48 3.49 -0.36
CA TYR A 54 11.31 2.65 0.47
C TYR A 54 10.46 2.03 1.59
N LEU A 55 10.93 0.89 2.10
CA LEU A 55 10.37 0.30 3.30
C LEU A 55 11.12 0.88 4.50
N ASP A 56 10.38 1.57 5.36
CA ASP A 56 10.93 2.07 6.61
C ASP A 56 11.10 0.94 7.64
N SER A 57 11.64 1.25 8.83
CA SER A 57 11.94 0.29 9.89
C SER A 57 10.70 -0.44 10.45
N TRP A 58 9.50 0.07 10.15
CA TRP A 58 8.19 -0.50 10.52
C TRP A 58 7.47 -1.21 9.36
N PRO A 59 8.23 -1.82 8.44
CA PRO A 59 7.77 -2.28 7.13
C PRO A 59 6.63 -1.46 6.49
N THR A 60 6.71 -0.15 6.67
CA THR A 60 5.75 0.82 6.13
C THR A 60 6.29 1.34 4.83
N LEU A 61 5.43 1.43 3.82
CA LEU A 61 5.83 1.90 2.50
C LEU A 61 5.78 3.42 2.50
N ALA A 62 6.94 4.06 2.44
CA ALA A 62 7.10 5.49 2.58
C ALA A 62 7.81 6.10 1.36
N TRP A 63 7.58 7.39 1.15
CA TRP A 63 8.21 8.20 0.13
C TRP A 63 8.84 9.45 0.73
N GLU A 64 9.90 9.95 0.08
CA GLU A 64 10.61 11.17 0.50
C GLU A 64 9.72 12.43 0.52
N CYS A 65 8.56 12.40 -0.14
CA CYS A 65 7.58 13.48 -0.11
C CYS A 65 6.80 13.59 1.22
N GLY A 66 7.04 12.68 2.18
CA GLY A 66 6.30 12.61 3.44
C GLY A 66 4.94 11.92 3.31
N PHE A 67 4.76 11.12 2.25
CA PHE A 67 3.61 10.24 2.11
C PHE A 67 4.03 8.84 2.55
N ASP A 68 3.23 8.19 3.39
CA ASP A 68 3.44 6.83 3.85
C ASP A 68 2.12 6.06 3.87
N ILE A 69 2.19 4.76 3.65
CA ILE A 69 1.05 3.86 3.72
C ILE A 69 1.40 2.70 4.63
N ALA A 70 0.60 2.56 5.69
CA ALA A 70 0.70 1.47 6.64
C ALA A 70 0.51 0.09 5.95
N PRO A 71 1.28 -0.94 6.35
CA PRO A 71 1.17 -2.28 5.80
C PRO A 71 -0.22 -2.89 5.97
N GLU A 72 -0.96 -2.57 7.05
CA GLU A 72 -2.34 -3.02 7.23
C GLU A 72 -3.27 -2.50 6.11
N SER A 73 -3.16 -1.22 5.75
CA SER A 73 -3.98 -0.65 4.67
C SER A 73 -3.67 -1.32 3.34
N LEU A 74 -2.39 -1.57 3.07
CA LEU A 74 -1.96 -2.28 1.87
C LEU A 74 -2.44 -3.73 1.86
N TYR A 75 -2.42 -4.40 3.01
CA TYR A 75 -2.93 -5.76 3.16
C TYR A 75 -4.43 -5.84 2.83
N PHE A 76 -5.23 -4.89 3.32
CA PHE A 76 -6.65 -4.82 2.98
C PHE A 76 -6.88 -4.56 1.49
N MET A 77 -6.09 -3.68 0.87
CA MET A 77 -6.16 -3.43 -0.58
C MET A 77 -5.75 -4.67 -1.40
N ALA A 78 -4.72 -5.39 -0.96
CA ALA A 78 -4.18 -6.56 -1.65
C ALA A 78 -5.09 -7.79 -1.54
N THR A 79 -5.68 -8.00 -0.36
CA THR A 79 -6.54 -9.15 -0.07
C THR A 79 -8.01 -8.89 -0.35
N GLY A 80 -8.40 -7.63 -0.57
CA GLY A 80 -9.79 -7.23 -0.75
C GLY A 80 -10.64 -7.40 0.51
N LYS A 81 -10.03 -7.67 1.67
CA LYS A 81 -10.72 -7.75 2.97
C LYS A 81 -11.10 -6.32 3.40
N SER A 82 -12.13 -5.75 2.79
CA SER A 82 -12.68 -4.46 3.25
C SER A 82 -13.10 -4.58 4.71
N LYS A 83 -12.91 -3.51 5.51
CA LYS A 83 -13.46 -3.35 6.88
C LYS A 83 -14.99 -3.23 6.86
N ILE A 84 -15.65 -4.18 6.22
CA ILE A 84 -17.07 -4.47 6.27
C ILE A 84 -17.15 -5.99 6.45
N GLU A 85 -16.97 -6.42 7.69
CA GLU A 85 -17.79 -7.53 8.14
C GLU A 85 -19.24 -7.17 7.83
N SER A 86 -19.88 -8.07 7.11
CA SER A 86 -21.31 -8.19 6.91
C SER A 86 -22.11 -7.56 8.05
N THR A 87 -22.71 -6.40 7.82
CA THR A 87 -23.95 -6.05 8.51
C THR A 87 -25.06 -6.15 7.48
N SER A 88 -25.49 -7.38 7.23
CA SER A 88 -26.88 -7.62 6.86
C SER A 88 -27.73 -7.05 8.00
N VAL A 89 -28.41 -5.94 7.75
CA VAL A 89 -29.60 -5.57 8.50
C VAL A 89 -30.72 -5.24 7.52
N ALA A 90 -31.84 -5.90 7.77
CA ALA A 90 -33.15 -5.88 7.10
C ALA A 90 -33.27 -6.65 5.77
#